data_AF-A0A412KHS1-F1
#
_entry.id   AF-A0A412KHS1-F1
#
_cell.length_a   1.000
_cell.length_b   1.000
_cell.length_c   1.000
_cell.angle_alpha   90.00
_cell.angle_beta   90.00
_cell.angle_gamma   90.00
#
_symmetry.space_group_name_H-M   'P 1'
#
loop_
_entity.id
_entity.type
_entity.pdbx_description
1 polymer ?
#
loop_
_entity_poly.entity_id
_entity_poly.type
_entity_poly.pdbx_seq_one_letter_code
_entity_poly.pdbx_strand_id
1 'polypeptide(L)' 'LCPLLGNIQLGTITDGIENIWENSKILMEYRSHTIADIEKCNTCKNVNVCKGGCRARAYFINGSILACDPVSCKMY' A
#
# COMPACT_ATOMS: atom_id res chain seq x y z
N LEU A 1 0.85 -9.91 5.91
CA LEU A 1 1.22 -9.03 4.77
C LEU A 1 0.57 -9.56 3.50
N CYS A 2 0.32 -8.72 2.49
CA CYS A 2 -0.14 -9.15 1.16
C CYS A 2 0.88 -10.14 0.54
N PRO A 3 0.47 -11.35 0.12
CA PRO A 3 1.37 -12.34 -0.50
C PRO A 3 2.06 -11.83 -1.77
N LEU A 4 1.43 -10.90 -2.48
CA LEU A 4 2.01 -10.31 -3.69
C LEU A 4 3.25 -9.47 -3.38
N LEU A 5 3.41 -8.95 -2.16
CA LEU A 5 4.58 -8.17 -1.74
C LEU A 5 5.69 -9.04 -1.14
N GLY A 6 5.76 -10.33 -1.49
CA GLY A 6 6.72 -11.28 -0.93
C GLY A 6 8.20 -10.93 -1.15
N ASN A 7 8.50 -10.05 -2.11
CA ASN A 7 9.87 -9.60 -2.41
C ASN A 7 10.35 -8.50 -1.46
N ILE A 8 9.49 -8.00 -0.57
CA ILE A 8 9.82 -6.93 0.39
C ILE A 8 10.18 -7.58 1.73
N GLN A 9 11.45 -7.44 2.13
CA GLN A 9 11.88 -7.86 3.45
C GLN A 9 11.41 -6.86 4.51
N LEU A 10 10.57 -7.34 5.45
CA LEU A 10 10.09 -6.52 6.57
C LEU A 10 10.95 -6.63 7.82
N GLY A 11 11.69 -7.74 7.94
CA GLY A 11 12.46 -8.14 9.10
C GLY A 11 12.58 -9.66 9.15
N THR A 12 13.09 -10.19 10.25
CA THR A 12 13.24 -11.61 10.52
C THR A 12 12.39 -12.02 11.72
N ILE A 13 11.95 -13.27 11.80
CA ILE A 13 11.10 -13.72 12.92
C ILE A 13 11.78 -13.56 14.28
N THR A 14 13.11 -13.61 14.32
CA THR A 14 13.93 -13.38 15.52
C THR A 14 13.87 -11.94 16.02
N ASP A 15 13.51 -10.98 15.16
CA ASP A 15 13.34 -9.58 15.56
C ASP A 15 12.08 -9.37 16.41
N GLY A 16 11.16 -10.34 16.44
CA GLY A 16 9.86 -10.25 17.11
C GLY A 16 8.81 -9.57 16.23
N ILE A 17 7.59 -10.14 16.21
CA ILE A 17 6.50 -9.67 15.33
C ILE A 17 6.11 -8.22 15.64
N GLU A 18 6.06 -7.85 16.93
CA GLU A 18 5.73 -6.50 17.36
C GLU A 18 6.75 -5.47 16.87
N ASN A 19 8.04 -5.78 17.00
CA ASN A 19 9.11 -4.91 16.52
C ASN A 19 9.08 -4.76 14.99
N ILE A 20 8.89 -5.86 14.25
CA ILE A 20 8.71 -5.81 12.79
C ILE A 20 7.50 -4.94 12.45
N TRP A 21 6.39 -5.14 13.17
CA TRP A 21 5.17 -4.39 12.96
C TRP A 21 5.41 -2.90 13.17
N GLU A 22 5.93 -2.47 14.32
CA GLU A 22 6.09 -1.06 14.68
C GLU A 22 7.22 -0.36 13.91
N ASN A 23 8.36 -1.01 13.73
CA ASN A 23 9.58 -0.36 13.24
C ASN A 23 9.91 -0.62 11.76
N SER A 24 9.19 -1.51 11.07
CA SER A 24 9.39 -1.68 9.63
C SER A 24 8.93 -0.43 8.88
N LYS A 25 9.88 0.24 8.21
CA LYS A 25 9.64 1.49 7.46
C LYS A 25 8.43 1.40 6.53
N ILE A 26 8.29 0.30 5.79
CA ILE A 26 7.21 0.14 4.81
C ILE A 26 5.85 -0.14 5.47
N LEU A 27 5.82 -0.85 6.60
CA LEU A 27 4.59 -1.05 7.36
C LEU A 27 4.15 0.25 8.04
N MET A 28 5.11 1.00 8.57
CA MET A 28 4.87 2.33 9.13
C MET A 28 4.31 3.27 8.05
N GLU A 29 4.94 3.34 6.88
CA GLU A 29 4.46 4.14 5.74
C GLU A 29 3.06 3.70 5.29
N TYR A 30 2.78 2.38 5.27
CA TYR A 30 1.46 1.88 4.92
C TYR A 30 0.37 2.31 5.91
N ARG A 31 0.69 2.36 7.21
CA ARG A 31 -0.28 2.73 8.26
C ARG A 31 -0.42 4.23 8.47
N SER A 32 0.62 5.00 8.19
CA SER A 32 0.62 6.44 8.39
C SER A 32 -0.18 7.21 7.33
N HIS A 33 -0.49 6.56 6.21
CA HIS A 33 -1.21 7.19 5.10
C HIS A 33 -2.63 6.63 4.97
N THR A 34 -3.51 7.51 4.54
CA THR A 34 -4.90 7.24 4.22
C THR A 34 -5.12 7.24 2.71
N ILE A 35 -6.31 6.81 2.28
CA ILE A 35 -6.68 6.84 0.86
C ILE A 35 -6.70 8.29 0.31
N ALA A 36 -6.90 9.29 1.17
CA ALA A 36 -6.86 10.70 0.78
C ALA A 36 -5.46 11.18 0.40
N ASP A 37 -4.41 10.50 0.87
CA ASP A 37 -3.01 10.80 0.56
C ASP A 37 -2.57 10.21 -0.79
N ILE A 38 -3.39 9.34 -1.39
CA ILE A 38 -3.16 8.81 -2.73
C ILE A 38 -3.66 9.84 -3.75
N GLU A 39 -2.77 10.27 -4.64
CA GLU A 39 -3.07 11.22 -5.70
C GLU A 39 -4.33 10.80 -6.48
N LYS A 40 -5.20 11.76 -6.84
CA LYS A 40 -6.48 11.56 -7.55
C LYS A 40 -7.56 10.79 -6.76
N CYS A 41 -7.22 10.02 -5.72
CA CYS A 41 -8.21 9.27 -4.94
C CYS A 41 -9.04 10.15 -4.01
N ASN A 42 -8.48 11.25 -3.50
CA ASN A 42 -9.18 12.20 -2.61
C ASN A 42 -10.47 12.80 -3.18
N THR A 43 -10.57 12.90 -4.50
CA THR A 43 -11.69 13.50 -5.26
C THR A 43 -12.35 12.48 -6.19
N CYS A 44 -11.91 11.22 -6.16
CA CYS A 44 -12.43 10.19 -7.05
C CYS A 44 -13.85 9.76 -6.65
N LYS A 45 -14.80 9.88 -7.59
CA LYS A 45 -16.20 9.44 -7.40
C LYS A 45 -16.34 7.97 -6.98
N ASN A 46 -15.37 7.12 -7.36
CA ASN A 46 -15.37 5.68 -7.08
C ASN A 46 -14.51 5.29 -5.87
N VAL A 47 -13.97 6.26 -5.12
CA VAL A 47 -13.05 5.99 -4.01
C VAL A 47 -13.67 5.09 -2.94
N ASN A 48 -14.99 5.17 -2.75
CA ASN A 48 -15.70 4.34 -1.78
C ASN A 48 -15.88 2.88 -2.22
N VAL A 49 -15.75 2.59 -3.51
CA VAL A 49 -15.82 1.22 -4.06
C VAL A 49 -14.43 0.60 -4.10
N CYS A 50 -13.48 1.32 -4.70
CA CYS A 50 -12.14 0.82 -4.94
C CYS A 50 -11.22 0.95 -3.70
N LYS A 51 -11.50 1.92 -2.81
CA LYS A 51 -10.69 2.24 -1.61
C LYS A 51 -9.20 2.45 -1.92
N GLY A 52 -8.92 3.06 -3.07
CA GLY A 52 -7.56 3.27 -3.58
C GLY A 52 -7.01 2.12 -4.41
N GLY A 53 -7.58 0.91 -4.37
CA GLY A 53 -7.16 -0.22 -5.21
C GLY A 53 -5.96 -0.99 -4.65
N CYS A 54 -5.35 -1.85 -5.46
CA CYS A 54 -4.31 -2.77 -4.99
C CYS A 54 -2.97 -2.05 -4.75
N ARG A 55 -2.54 -2.03 -3.48
CA ARG A 55 -1.27 -1.40 -3.06
C ARG A 55 -0.04 -2.16 -3.57
N ALA A 56 -0.13 -3.49 -3.70
CA ALA A 56 0.93 -4.29 -4.31
C ALA A 56 1.14 -3.91 -5.78
N ARG A 57 0.05 -3.74 -6.54
CA ARG A 57 0.13 -3.33 -7.94
C ARG A 57 0.68 -1.92 -8.11
N ALA A 58 0.22 -0.98 -7.27
CA ALA A 58 0.76 0.38 -7.24
C ALA A 58 2.28 0.37 -7.01
N TYR A 59 2.75 -0.42 -6.04
CA TYR A 59 4.17 -0.57 -5.73
C TYR A 59 4.96 -1.20 -6.88
N PHE A 60 4.49 -2.31 -7.47
CA PHE A 60 5.23 -2.97 -8.55
C PHE A 60 5.37 -2.14 -9.82
N ILE A 61 4.37 -1.31 -10.13
CA ILE A 61 4.38 -0.51 -11.36
C ILE A 61 5.08 0.83 -11.15
N ASN A 62 4.86 1.48 -10.00
CA ASN A 62 5.31 2.85 -9.77
C ASN A 62 6.42 2.98 -8.71
N GLY A 63 6.79 1.90 -8.03
CA GLY A 63 7.78 1.91 -6.95
C GLY A 63 7.28 2.46 -5.61
N SER A 64 6.00 2.82 -5.49
CA SER A 64 5.42 3.36 -4.25
C SER A 64 4.05 2.76 -3.93
N ILE A 65 3.83 2.42 -2.66
CA ILE A 65 2.53 1.96 -2.14
C ILE A 65 1.48 3.08 -2.09
N LEU A 66 1.90 4.35 -2.20
CA LEU A 66 1.04 5.54 -2.20
C LEU A 66 0.66 5.98 -3.62
N ALA A 67 1.19 5.34 -4.66
CA ALA A 67 0.78 5.61 -6.02
C ALA A 67 -0.64 5.08 -6.32
N CYS A 68 -1.28 5.60 -7.36
CA CYS A 68 -2.54 5.05 -7.85
C CYS A 68 -2.37 3.59 -8.30
N ASP A 69 -3.41 2.75 -8.12
CA ASP A 69 -3.48 1.46 -8.84
C ASP A 69 -3.93 1.73 -10.28
N PRO A 70 -3.06 1.54 -11.29
CA PRO A 70 -3.37 1.89 -12.68
C PRO A 70 -4.43 0.99 -13.31
N VAL A 71 -4.68 -0.21 -12.77
CA VAL A 71 -5.74 -1.09 -13.26
C VAL A 71 -7.08 -0.66 -12.69
N SER A 72 -7.16 -0.45 -11.38
CA SER A 72 -8.40 0.00 -10.76
C SER A 72 -8.82 1.39 -11.26
N CYS A 73 -7.87 2.32 -11.47
CA CYS A 73 -8.18 3.64 -12.02
C CYS A 73 -8.69 3.63 -13.47
N LYS A 74 -8.48 2.53 -14.22
CA LYS A 74 -9.03 2.37 -15.58
C LYS A 74 -10.37 1.64 -15.60
N MET A 75 -10.67 0.88 -14.55
CA MET A 75 -11.88 0.06 -14.45
C MET A 75 -13.09 0.85 -13.92
N TYR A 76 -12.85 1.90 -13.13
CA TYR A 76 -13.88 2.69 -12.44
C TYR A 76 -13.83 4.16 -12.85
#